data_AF-A0AAW1MFY9-F1
#
_entry.id   AF-A0AAW1MFY9-F1
#
_cell.length_a   1.000
_cell.length_b   1.000
_cell.length_c   1.000
_cell.angle_alpha   90.00
_cell.angle_beta   90.00
_cell.angle_gamma   90.00
#
_symmetry.space_group_name_H-M   'P 1'
#
loop_
_entity.id
_entity.type
_entity.pdbx_description
1 polymer ?
#
loop_
_entity_poly.entity_id
_entity_poly.type
_entity_poly.pdbx_seq_one_letter_code
_entity_poly.pdbx_strand_id
1 'polypeptide(L)'
;MNQLNFPGVIGAIDGTHVAIMKPLNEHNFINRKGYHSLNVQIICDSTMKVLNINANFGGSTHDSFIWRHSGIQRQMQQLYRNGERCWLIGDSGYPLQPYLLTPVLNAAPGTPEANYNAAHATAQRTARYEPRFVGNMVTACTVLHNLCIEYNVPLHNNRGMQEMDMPAVQQLLNNFGAVNDLLNEGQEMDMPAVQQLLNNFGAVNDLLNEGRHVRQNIINRYFQ
;
A
#
# COMPACT_ATOMS: atom_id res chain seq x y z
N MET A 1 -5.24 -20.49 2.35
CA MET A 1 -5.42 -19.83 3.67
C MET A 1 -6.52 -20.44 4.56
N ASN A 2 -6.99 -21.68 4.36
CA ASN A 2 -7.92 -22.33 5.31
C ASN A 2 -7.31 -22.68 6.68
N GLN A 3 -6.00 -22.46 6.89
CA GLN A 3 -5.32 -22.78 8.14
C GLN A 3 -5.23 -21.61 9.14
N LEU A 4 -5.61 -20.39 8.77
CA LEU A 4 -5.49 -19.20 9.65
C LEU A 4 -6.84 -18.65 10.16
N ASN A 5 -7.97 -19.32 9.89
CA ASN A 5 -9.31 -18.84 10.24
C ASN A 5 -9.58 -17.36 9.85
N PHE A 6 -8.94 -16.89 8.78
CA PHE A 6 -9.05 -15.50 8.31
C PHE A 6 -9.70 -15.47 6.92
N PRO A 7 -11.03 -15.62 6.84
CA PRO A 7 -11.74 -15.79 5.57
C PRO A 7 -11.75 -14.51 4.73
N GLY A 8 -11.70 -14.70 3.41
CA GLY A 8 -11.73 -13.61 2.42
C GLY A 8 -10.38 -12.93 2.18
N VAL A 9 -9.31 -13.29 2.92
CA VAL A 9 -7.97 -12.76 2.63
C VAL A 9 -7.43 -13.37 1.34
N ILE A 10 -7.11 -12.52 0.36
CA ILE A 10 -6.57 -12.94 -0.94
C ILE A 10 -5.07 -12.71 -1.06
N GLY A 11 -4.49 -11.85 -0.22
CA GLY A 11 -3.07 -11.61 -0.20
C GLY A 11 -2.63 -10.68 0.91
N ALA A 12 -1.34 -10.74 1.23
CA ALA A 12 -0.68 -9.78 2.10
C ALA A 12 0.03 -8.73 1.26
N ILE A 13 -0.08 -7.48 1.69
CA ILE A 13 0.57 -6.32 1.09
C ILE A 13 1.62 -5.76 2.06
N ASP A 14 2.80 -5.46 1.56
CA ASP A 14 3.86 -4.84 2.34
C ASP A 14 4.76 -3.97 1.45
N GLY A 15 5.41 -2.98 2.06
CA GLY A 15 6.46 -2.18 1.44
C GLY A 15 7.84 -2.77 1.75
N THR A 16 8.72 -2.85 0.75
CA THR A 16 10.11 -3.28 0.93
C THR A 16 11.08 -2.35 0.25
N HIS A 17 12.19 -2.05 0.92
CA HIS A 17 13.24 -1.20 0.37
C HIS A 17 14.24 -2.02 -0.45
N VAL A 18 14.29 -1.75 -1.76
CA VAL A 18 15.33 -2.26 -2.64
C VAL A 18 16.42 -1.20 -2.74
N ALA A 19 17.60 -1.49 -2.21
CA ALA A 19 18.73 -0.56 -2.25
C ALA A 19 19.14 -0.25 -3.69
N ILE A 20 19.47 1.01 -3.96
CA ILE A 20 19.95 1.48 -5.27
C ILE A 20 21.22 2.31 -5.10
N MET A 21 21.96 2.47 -6.19
CA MET A 21 23.01 3.49 -6.26
C MET A 21 22.40 4.90 -6.17
N LYS A 22 23.17 5.86 -5.67
CA LYS A 22 22.74 7.27 -5.55
C LYS A 22 22.23 7.80 -6.90
N PRO A 23 20.95 8.19 -7.01
CA PRO A 23 20.41 8.82 -8.21
C PRO A 23 20.66 10.34 -8.19
N LEU A 24 20.45 11.02 -9.33
CA LEU A 24 20.59 12.48 -9.44
C LEU A 24 19.65 13.22 -8.46
N ASN A 25 18.40 12.79 -8.35
CA ASN A 25 17.38 13.36 -7.44
C ASN A 25 17.39 12.66 -6.08
N GLU A 26 18.54 12.65 -5.40
CA GLU A 26 18.81 11.74 -4.27
C GLU A 26 17.79 11.81 -3.12
N HIS A 27 17.30 13.01 -2.79
CA HIS A 27 16.41 13.25 -1.64
C HIS A 27 15.10 12.44 -1.68
N ASN A 28 14.61 12.10 -2.87
CA ASN A 28 13.41 11.30 -3.06
C ASN A 28 13.64 9.80 -2.79
N PHE A 29 14.90 9.36 -2.74
CA PHE A 29 15.27 7.96 -2.64
C PHE A 29 15.90 7.61 -1.28
N ILE A 30 16.14 8.57 -0.40
CA ILE A 30 16.68 8.32 0.95
C ILE A 30 15.56 7.81 1.86
N ASN A 31 15.63 6.55 2.26
CA ASN A 31 14.68 6.00 3.21
C ASN A 31 14.95 6.45 4.65
N ARG A 32 14.06 6.07 5.57
CA ARG A 32 14.17 6.35 7.01
C ARG A 32 15.41 5.74 7.69
N LYS A 33 16.10 4.80 7.03
CA LYS A 33 17.35 4.18 7.50
C LYS A 33 18.59 4.88 6.92
N GLY A 34 18.43 5.96 6.15
CA GLY A 34 19.53 6.79 5.66
C GLY A 34 20.23 6.29 4.41
N TYR A 35 19.67 5.30 3.68
CA TYR A 35 20.25 4.82 2.42
C TYR A 35 19.30 4.98 1.23
N HIS A 36 19.89 5.07 0.03
CA HIS A 36 19.15 5.19 -1.23
C HIS A 36 18.43 3.88 -1.58
N SER A 37 17.13 3.95 -1.82
CA SER A 37 16.32 2.80 -2.17
C SER A 37 15.11 3.20 -3.02
N LEU A 38 14.50 2.20 -3.66
CA LEU A 38 13.10 2.23 -4.07
C LEU A 38 12.25 1.65 -2.94
N ASN A 39 11.10 2.26 -2.64
CA ASN A 39 10.07 1.59 -1.84
C ASN A 39 9.16 0.81 -2.79
N VAL A 40 9.28 -0.51 -2.73
CA VAL A 40 8.57 -1.45 -3.60
C VAL A 40 7.39 -2.04 -2.82
N GLN A 41 6.17 -1.75 -3.27
CA GLN A 41 4.97 -2.39 -2.75
C GLN A 41 4.77 -3.75 -3.46
N ILE A 42 4.56 -4.80 -2.68
CA ILE A 42 4.36 -6.16 -3.19
C ILE A 42 3.12 -6.77 -2.55
N ILE A 43 2.33 -7.48 -3.35
CA ILE A 43 1.19 -8.29 -2.88
C ILE A 43 1.46 -9.74 -3.21
N CYS A 44 1.32 -10.61 -2.22
CA CYS A 44 1.50 -12.06 -2.38
C CYS A 44 0.35 -12.85 -1.74
N ASP A 45 -0.03 -13.95 -2.37
CA ASP A 45 -0.97 -14.91 -1.78
C ASP A 45 -0.28 -15.89 -0.82
N SER A 46 -1.06 -16.79 -0.20
CA SER A 46 -0.52 -17.78 0.74
C SER A 46 0.35 -18.86 0.10
N THR A 47 0.35 -18.97 -1.22
CA THR A 47 1.19 -19.91 -1.95
C THR A 47 2.49 -19.26 -2.40
N MET A 48 2.78 -18.05 -1.91
CA MET A 48 3.97 -17.27 -2.26
C MET A 48 3.98 -16.88 -3.75
N LYS A 49 2.80 -16.74 -4.35
CA LYS A 49 2.66 -16.16 -5.69
C LYS A 49 2.56 -14.65 -5.57
N VAL A 50 3.45 -13.93 -6.25
CA VAL A 50 3.35 -12.48 -6.42
C VAL A 50 2.14 -12.17 -7.29
N LEU A 51 1.16 -11.45 -6.72
CA LEU A 51 -0.05 -11.01 -7.41
C LEU A 51 0.11 -9.62 -8.02
N ASN A 52 0.89 -8.76 -7.36
CA ASN A 52 1.14 -7.40 -7.82
C ASN A 52 2.49 -6.89 -7.28
N ILE A 53 3.16 -6.05 -8.07
CA ILE A 53 4.37 -5.33 -7.67
C ILE A 53 4.30 -3.90 -8.21
N ASN A 54 4.72 -2.94 -7.38
CA ASN A 54 4.85 -1.54 -7.76
C ASN A 54 6.19 -0.99 -7.25
N ALA A 55 7.13 -0.76 -8.16
CA ALA A 55 8.50 -0.35 -7.87
C ALA A 55 8.81 1.10 -8.32
N ASN A 56 7.78 1.94 -8.49
CA ASN A 56 7.92 3.27 -9.10
C ASN A 56 8.21 4.40 -8.10
N PHE A 57 8.36 4.08 -6.82
CA PHE A 57 8.47 5.08 -5.76
C PHE A 57 9.84 5.03 -5.09
N GLY A 58 10.36 6.21 -4.78
CA GLY A 58 11.63 6.32 -4.07
C GLY A 58 11.49 5.93 -2.60
N GLY A 59 12.62 5.69 -1.94
CA GLY A 59 12.70 5.24 -0.55
C GLY A 59 12.10 6.20 0.47
N SER A 60 11.90 7.47 0.11
CA SER A 60 11.28 8.47 0.98
C SER A 60 9.75 8.34 1.03
N THR A 61 9.15 7.58 0.10
CA THR A 61 7.70 7.48 -0.05
C THR A 61 7.08 6.52 0.98
N HIS A 62 5.97 6.95 1.61
CA HIS A 62 5.17 6.12 2.52
C HIS A 62 4.33 5.07 1.79
N ASP A 63 4.12 3.91 2.40
CA ASP A 63 3.31 2.82 1.84
C ASP A 63 1.86 3.21 1.55
N SER A 64 1.26 4.02 2.42
CA SER A 64 -0.07 4.58 2.22
C SER A 64 -0.17 5.45 0.97
N PHE A 65 0.90 6.15 0.61
CA PHE A 65 0.97 6.95 -0.61
C PHE A 65 1.06 6.05 -1.84
N ILE A 66 1.91 5.02 -1.80
CA ILE A 66 2.04 4.04 -2.89
C ILE A 66 0.69 3.35 -3.13
N TRP A 67 0.02 2.90 -2.06
CA TRP A 67 -1.30 2.28 -2.14
C TRP A 67 -2.33 3.17 -2.84
N ARG A 68 -2.46 4.44 -2.40
CA ARG A 68 -3.43 5.40 -2.98
C ARG A 68 -3.22 5.65 -4.47
N HIS A 69 -1.98 5.51 -4.95
CA HIS A 69 -1.63 5.72 -6.36
C HIS A 69 -1.45 4.41 -7.14
N SER A 70 -1.76 3.26 -6.53
CA SER A 70 -1.63 1.95 -7.17
C SER A 70 -2.87 1.63 -8.02
N GLY A 71 -2.65 0.95 -9.14
CA GLY A 71 -3.76 0.40 -9.94
C GLY A 71 -4.57 -0.64 -9.19
N ILE A 72 -3.93 -1.38 -8.27
CA ILE A 72 -4.57 -2.42 -7.47
C ILE A 72 -5.56 -1.85 -6.46
N GLN A 73 -5.33 -0.65 -5.90
CA GLN A 73 -6.32 0.01 -5.03
C GLN A 73 -7.64 0.23 -5.75
N ARG A 74 -7.60 0.70 -7.01
CA ARG A 74 -8.80 0.90 -7.83
C ARG A 74 -9.53 -0.41 -8.10
N GLN A 75 -8.79 -1.47 -8.39
CA GLN A 75 -9.37 -2.80 -8.63
C GLN A 75 -10.04 -3.35 -7.36
N MET A 76 -9.38 -3.28 -6.20
CA MET A 76 -9.97 -3.71 -4.92
C MET A 76 -11.23 -2.92 -4.56
N GLN A 77 -11.22 -1.61 -4.81
CA GLN A 77 -12.40 -0.77 -4.61
C GLN A 77 -13.56 -1.16 -5.54
N GLN A 78 -13.28 -1.49 -6.80
CA GLN A 78 -14.29 -1.96 -7.74
C GLN A 78 -14.88 -3.32 -7.32
N LEU A 79 -14.04 -4.29 -6.93
CA LEU A 79 -14.49 -5.58 -6.43
C LEU A 79 -15.42 -5.41 -5.21
N TYR A 80 -15.02 -4.58 -4.26
CA TYR A 80 -15.85 -4.29 -3.08
C TYR A 80 -17.21 -3.67 -3.45
N ARG A 81 -17.22 -2.69 -4.36
CA ARG A 81 -18.46 -2.07 -4.89
C ARG A 81 -19.35 -3.06 -5.62
N ASN A 82 -18.76 -4.06 -6.26
CA ASN A 82 -19.49 -5.15 -6.95
C ASN A 82 -20.03 -6.22 -5.97
N GLY A 83 -19.81 -6.06 -4.67
CA GLY A 83 -20.33 -6.99 -3.65
C GLY A 83 -19.33 -8.07 -3.22
N GLU A 84 -18.12 -8.08 -3.78
CA GLU A 84 -17.09 -9.05 -3.39
C GLU A 84 -16.66 -8.82 -1.94
N ARG A 85 -16.39 -9.91 -1.22
CA ARG A 85 -15.97 -9.90 0.19
C ARG A 85 -14.58 -10.50 0.32
N CYS A 86 -13.65 -9.84 -0.38
CA CYS A 86 -12.24 -10.17 -0.39
C CYS A 86 -11.40 -8.98 0.05
N TRP A 87 -10.30 -9.25 0.74
CA TRP A 87 -9.49 -8.22 1.36
C TRP A 87 -8.00 -8.55 1.26
N LEU A 88 -7.19 -7.49 1.22
CA LEU A 88 -5.76 -7.55 1.49
C LEU A 88 -5.51 -7.35 2.98
N ILE A 89 -4.38 -7.87 3.48
CA ILE A 89 -3.88 -7.57 4.82
C ILE A 89 -2.58 -6.76 4.72
N GLY A 90 -2.59 -5.55 5.28
CA GLY A 90 -1.46 -4.62 5.30
C GLY A 90 -1.04 -4.29 6.73
N ASP A 91 0.18 -3.78 6.89
CA ASP A 91 0.67 -3.35 8.20
C ASP A 91 -0.01 -2.03 8.64
N SER A 92 0.41 -1.47 9.78
CA SER A 92 -0.15 -0.20 10.28
C SER A 92 0.25 1.03 9.44
N GLY A 93 1.20 0.90 8.51
CA GLY A 93 1.59 1.96 7.57
C GLY A 93 0.55 2.19 6.46
N TYR A 94 -0.36 1.24 6.26
CA TYR A 94 -1.46 1.32 5.31
C TYR A 94 -2.74 1.93 5.91
N PRO A 95 -3.59 2.57 5.09
CA PRO A 95 -4.90 3.02 5.55
C PRO A 95 -5.85 1.83 5.71
N LEU A 96 -6.57 1.78 6.84
CA LEU A 96 -7.68 0.84 6.99
C LEU A 96 -8.81 1.21 6.00
N GLN A 97 -9.21 0.24 5.19
CA GLN A 97 -10.30 0.36 4.22
C GLN A 97 -11.10 -0.95 4.19
N PRO A 98 -12.31 -0.98 3.59
CA PRO A 98 -13.14 -2.18 3.57
C PRO A 98 -12.47 -3.38 2.90
N TYR A 99 -11.53 -3.13 2.00
CA TYR A 99 -10.78 -4.11 1.21
C TYR A 99 -9.28 -4.16 1.56
N LEU A 100 -8.84 -3.42 2.59
CA LEU A 100 -7.46 -3.44 3.10
C LEU A 100 -7.47 -3.39 4.64
N LEU A 101 -7.24 -4.55 5.24
CA LEU A 101 -7.32 -4.76 6.69
C LEU A 101 -5.96 -4.55 7.35
N THR A 102 -5.94 -3.73 8.39
CA THR A 102 -4.75 -3.44 9.19
C THR A 102 -4.94 -3.91 10.65
N PRO A 103 -3.86 -4.07 11.43
CA PRO A 103 -3.95 -4.43 12.83
C PRO A 103 -4.80 -3.44 13.65
N VAL A 104 -5.43 -3.93 14.71
CA VAL A 104 -6.06 -3.08 15.73
C VAL A 104 -4.95 -2.56 16.65
N LEU A 105 -4.74 -1.25 16.66
CA LEU A 105 -3.75 -0.64 17.55
C LEU A 105 -4.20 -0.74 19.01
N ASN A 106 -3.26 -1.00 19.93
CA ASN A 106 -3.51 -1.07 21.37
C ASN A 106 -4.57 -2.11 21.79
N ALA A 107 -4.71 -3.22 21.06
CA ALA A 107 -5.57 -4.32 21.47
C ALA A 107 -5.10 -4.92 22.80
N ALA A 108 -6.02 -5.03 23.77
CA ALA A 108 -5.69 -5.59 25.08
C ALA A 108 -5.47 -7.12 24.98
N PRO A 109 -4.52 -7.70 25.74
CA PRO A 109 -4.31 -9.14 25.76
C PRO A 109 -5.60 -9.90 26.12
N GLY A 110 -5.86 -11.00 25.41
CA GLY A 110 -7.02 -11.86 25.65
C GLY A 110 -8.34 -11.36 25.05
N THR A 111 -8.35 -10.26 24.30
CA THR A 111 -9.57 -9.83 23.57
C THR A 111 -9.62 -10.42 22.15
N PRO A 112 -10.80 -10.45 21.51
CA PRO A 112 -10.94 -10.86 20.11
C PRO A 112 -10.05 -10.06 19.15
N GLU A 113 -9.81 -8.78 19.44
CA GLU A 113 -8.90 -7.93 18.67
C GLU A 113 -7.45 -8.42 18.76
N ALA A 114 -7.01 -8.93 19.92
CA ALA A 114 -5.69 -9.52 20.08
C ALA A 114 -5.56 -10.85 19.31
N ASN A 115 -6.61 -11.68 19.31
CA ASN A 115 -6.66 -12.91 18.51
C ASN A 115 -6.59 -12.59 17.00
N TYR A 116 -7.35 -11.58 16.56
CA TYR A 116 -7.28 -11.06 15.20
C TYR A 116 -5.87 -10.56 14.84
N ASN A 117 -5.23 -9.78 15.71
CA ASN A 117 -3.88 -9.29 15.47
C ASN A 117 -2.86 -10.43 15.38
N ALA A 118 -2.99 -11.48 16.20
CA ALA A 118 -2.13 -12.66 16.14
C ALA A 118 -2.28 -13.42 14.81
N ALA A 119 -3.52 -13.59 14.34
CA ALA A 119 -3.80 -14.20 13.04
C ALA A 119 -3.31 -13.32 11.88
N HIS A 120 -3.54 -12.00 11.95
CA HIS A 120 -3.08 -11.01 10.98
C HIS A 120 -1.56 -11.04 10.85
N ALA A 121 -0.82 -10.97 11.96
CA ALA A 121 0.63 -11.04 11.98
C ALA A 121 1.17 -12.38 11.43
N THR A 122 0.46 -13.48 11.66
CA THR A 122 0.85 -14.79 11.12
C THR A 122 0.61 -14.86 9.61
N ALA A 123 -0.51 -14.34 9.13
CA ALA A 123 -0.81 -14.26 7.70
C ALA A 123 0.21 -13.37 6.95
N GLN A 124 0.61 -12.23 7.53
CA GLN A 124 1.68 -11.41 6.96
C GLN A 124 3.04 -12.10 6.95
N ARG A 125 3.42 -12.79 8.04
CA ARG A 125 4.69 -13.52 8.11
C ARG A 125 4.76 -14.66 7.09
N THR A 126 3.64 -15.35 6.86
CA THR A 126 3.56 -16.43 5.88
C THR A 126 3.84 -15.94 4.46
N ALA A 127 3.60 -14.66 4.17
CA ALA A 127 3.86 -14.05 2.86
C ALA A 127 5.30 -13.50 2.69
N ARG A 128 6.22 -13.77 3.63
CA ARG A 128 7.61 -13.31 3.56
C ARG A 128 8.49 -14.32 2.83
N TYR A 129 9.20 -13.86 1.80
CA TYR A 129 10.13 -14.70 1.06
C TYR A 129 11.45 -14.90 1.78
N GLU A 130 11.94 -16.13 1.75
CA GLU A 130 13.31 -16.46 2.19
C GLU A 130 14.35 -15.73 1.31
N PRO A 131 15.46 -15.22 1.87
CA PRO A 131 16.45 -14.45 1.11
C PRO A 131 16.97 -15.16 -0.14
N ARG A 132 17.13 -16.49 -0.09
CA ARG A 132 17.56 -17.29 -1.25
C ARG A 132 16.54 -17.28 -2.38
N PHE A 133 15.26 -17.33 -2.04
CA PHE A 133 14.19 -17.29 -3.03
C PHE A 133 14.09 -15.92 -3.71
N VAL A 134 14.27 -14.84 -2.94
CA VAL A 134 14.39 -13.48 -3.48
C VAL A 134 15.58 -13.39 -4.44
N GLY A 135 16.73 -13.97 -4.08
CA GLY A 135 17.89 -14.05 -4.97
C GLY A 135 17.55 -14.69 -6.33
N ASN A 136 16.82 -15.80 -6.33
CA ASN A 136 16.38 -16.46 -7.56
C ASN A 136 15.44 -15.57 -8.39
N MET A 137 14.52 -14.84 -7.77
CA MET A 137 13.66 -13.88 -8.48
C MET A 137 14.49 -12.79 -9.16
N VAL A 138 15.47 -12.22 -8.43
CA VAL A 138 16.35 -11.18 -8.97
C VAL A 138 17.14 -11.73 -10.17
N THR A 139 17.74 -12.92 -10.04
CA THR A 139 18.44 -13.57 -11.15
C THR A 139 17.52 -13.80 -12.35
N ALA A 140 16.29 -14.28 -12.14
CA ALA A 140 15.32 -14.48 -13.21
C ALA A 140 14.98 -13.16 -13.92
N CYS A 141 14.73 -12.08 -13.17
CA CYS A 141 14.49 -10.75 -13.72
C CYS A 141 15.69 -10.23 -14.52
N THR A 142 16.92 -10.46 -14.04
CA THR A 142 18.15 -10.07 -14.76
C THR A 142 18.30 -10.84 -16.07
N VAL A 143 18.06 -12.15 -16.06
CA VAL A 143 18.10 -12.98 -17.28
C VAL A 143 17.06 -12.51 -18.29
N LEU A 144 15.82 -12.30 -17.83
CA LEU A 144 14.73 -11.80 -18.69
C LEU A 144 15.04 -10.42 -19.26
N HIS A 145 15.61 -9.52 -18.46
CA HIS A 145 16.04 -8.20 -18.92
C HIS A 145 17.08 -8.30 -20.05
N ASN A 146 18.10 -9.14 -19.88
CA ASN A 146 19.14 -9.35 -20.89
C ASN A 146 18.56 -9.95 -22.18
N LEU A 147 17.65 -10.92 -22.07
CA LEU A 147 16.94 -11.48 -23.23
C LEU A 147 16.14 -10.39 -23.95
N CYS A 148 15.43 -9.52 -23.22
CA CYS A 148 14.70 -8.42 -23.87
C CYS A 148 15.63 -7.50 -24.65
N ILE A 149 16.83 -7.20 -24.12
CA ILE A 149 17.83 -6.41 -24.84
C ILE A 149 18.32 -7.15 -26.09
N GLU A 150 18.71 -8.42 -25.95
CA GLU A 150 19.27 -9.24 -27.03
C GLU A 150 18.29 -9.40 -28.20
N TYR A 151 17.02 -9.65 -27.89
CA TYR A 151 15.96 -9.85 -28.89
C TYR A 151 15.22 -8.56 -29.25
N ASN A 152 15.70 -7.39 -28.81
CA ASN A 152 15.09 -6.08 -29.03
C ASN A 152 13.58 -6.06 -28.68
N VAL A 153 13.20 -6.81 -27.64
CA VAL A 153 11.85 -6.80 -27.09
C VAL A 153 11.70 -5.46 -26.37
N PRO A 154 10.68 -4.64 -26.73
CA PRO A 154 10.43 -3.39 -26.02
C PRO A 154 10.19 -3.69 -24.54
N LEU A 155 11.16 -3.34 -23.70
CA LEU A 155 10.92 -3.18 -22.28
C LEU A 155 9.89 -2.06 -22.18
N HIS A 156 8.75 -2.31 -21.53
CA HIS A 156 7.72 -1.31 -21.37
C HIS A 156 8.36 0.01 -20.91
N ASN A 157 8.38 1.01 -21.81
CA ASN A 157 8.44 2.40 -21.39
C ASN A 157 7.29 2.59 -20.40
N ASN A 158 7.48 3.39 -19.36
CA ASN A 158 6.48 3.82 -18.36
C ASN A 158 5.24 4.50 -18.99
N ARG A 159 4.56 3.89 -19.97
CA ARG A 159 3.40 4.38 -20.72
C ARG A 159 2.16 3.49 -20.55
N GLY A 160 2.22 2.53 -19.62
CA GLY A 160 1.05 1.82 -19.09
C GLY A 160 0.74 2.17 -17.63
N MET A 161 1.67 2.87 -16.98
CA MET A 161 1.44 3.53 -15.70
C MET A 161 1.31 4.99 -16.08
N GLN A 162 0.14 5.61 -15.85
CA GLN A 162 0.07 7.07 -15.88
C GLN A 162 1.32 7.57 -15.16
N GLU A 163 2.13 8.39 -15.83
CA GLU A 163 3.02 9.30 -15.13
C GLU A 163 2.20 9.80 -13.95
N MET A 164 2.73 9.57 -12.75
CA MET A 164 2.14 10.06 -11.52
C MET A 164 1.81 11.52 -11.80
N ASP A 165 0.52 11.83 -11.96
CA ASP A 165 0.10 13.06 -12.61
C ASP A 165 0.75 14.19 -11.82
N MET A 166 1.76 14.84 -12.39
CA MET A 166 2.48 15.91 -11.69
C MET A 166 1.49 16.95 -11.16
N PRO A 167 0.39 17.27 -11.88
CA PRO A 167 -0.78 17.94 -11.31
C PRO A 167 -1.37 17.33 -10.04
N ALA A 168 -1.62 16.01 -9.96
CA ALA A 168 -2.16 15.36 -8.76
C ALA A 168 -1.15 15.27 -7.59
N VAL A 169 0.13 15.07 -7.88
CA VAL A 169 1.23 15.09 -6.89
C VAL A 169 1.44 16.52 -6.39
N GLN A 170 1.48 17.49 -7.30
CA GLN A 170 1.52 18.91 -6.97
C GLN A 170 0.26 19.32 -6.23
N GLN A 171 -0.92 18.79 -6.56
CA GLN A 171 -2.17 19.07 -5.86
C GLN A 171 -2.16 18.45 -4.46
N LEU A 172 -1.58 17.26 -4.26
CA LEU A 172 -1.42 16.68 -2.93
C LEU A 172 -0.37 17.43 -2.11
N LEU A 173 0.77 17.80 -2.71
CA LEU A 173 1.81 18.61 -2.07
C LEU A 173 1.33 20.03 -1.80
N ASN A 174 0.47 20.59 -2.65
CA ASN A 174 -0.22 21.86 -2.41
C ASN A 174 -1.30 21.68 -1.36
N ASN A 175 -1.99 20.53 -1.25
CA ASN A 175 -2.97 20.30 -0.19
C ASN A 175 -2.27 20.10 1.17
N PHE A 176 -1.14 19.39 1.21
CA PHE A 176 -0.34 19.22 2.43
C PHE A 176 0.45 20.49 2.78
N GLY A 177 1.00 21.16 1.78
CA GLY A 177 1.70 22.44 1.89
C GLY A 177 0.75 23.55 2.31
N ALA A 178 -0.38 23.73 1.63
CA ALA A 178 -1.41 24.68 2.05
C ALA A 178 -1.96 24.35 3.43
N VAL A 179 -2.25 23.08 3.77
CA VAL A 179 -2.69 22.75 5.15
C VAL A 179 -1.60 23.09 6.17
N ASN A 180 -0.32 22.84 5.89
CA ASN A 180 0.78 23.21 6.79
C ASN A 180 1.02 24.73 6.86
N ASP A 181 0.97 25.44 5.75
CA ASP A 181 1.15 26.89 5.66
C ASP A 181 -0.05 27.63 6.28
N LEU A 182 -1.27 27.14 6.10
CA LEU A 182 -2.50 27.69 6.70
C LEU A 182 -2.58 27.46 8.21
N LEU A 183 -2.10 26.31 8.70
CA LEU A 183 -1.98 26.05 10.13
C LEU A 183 -0.87 26.89 10.78
N ASN A 184 0.13 27.32 10.00
CA ASN A 184 1.26 28.11 10.49
C ASN A 184 1.08 29.64 10.30
N GLU A 185 0.23 30.11 9.37
CA GLU A 185 0.10 31.54 9.03
C GLU A 185 -1.31 32.14 9.20
N GLY A 186 -2.35 31.35 9.50
CA GLY A 186 -3.68 31.91 9.84
C GLY A 186 -4.39 32.68 8.70
N GLN A 187 -4.07 32.40 7.43
CA GLN A 187 -4.77 33.00 6.30
C GLN A 187 -6.14 32.34 6.03
N GLU A 188 -7.15 33.14 5.65
CA GLU A 188 -8.49 32.68 5.26
C GLU A 188 -8.46 31.93 3.92
N MET A 189 -9.09 30.75 3.87
CA MET A 189 -9.22 29.95 2.63
C MET A 189 -10.41 30.41 1.77
N ASP A 190 -10.25 30.30 0.45
CA ASP A 190 -11.36 30.41 -0.51
C ASP A 190 -12.37 29.26 -0.32
N MET A 191 -13.68 29.57 -0.43
CA MET A 191 -14.76 28.62 -0.16
C MET A 191 -14.77 27.37 -1.06
N PRO A 192 -14.51 27.46 -2.37
CA PRO A 192 -14.30 26.28 -3.23
C PRO A 192 -13.20 25.32 -2.73
N ALA A 193 -12.05 25.83 -2.31
CA ALA A 193 -10.94 25.04 -1.78
C ALA A 193 -11.32 24.39 -0.44
N VAL A 194 -12.01 25.12 0.44
CA VAL A 194 -12.59 24.59 1.69
C VAL A 194 -13.53 23.43 1.37
N GLN A 195 -14.44 23.60 0.40
CA GLN A 195 -15.43 22.58 0.06
C GLN A 195 -14.79 21.32 -0.54
N GLN A 196 -13.78 21.49 -1.40
CA GLN A 196 -13.03 20.36 -1.96
C GLN A 196 -12.28 19.58 -0.88
N LEU A 197 -11.64 20.29 0.07
CA LEU A 197 -11.02 19.67 1.24
C LEU A 197 -12.05 18.92 2.08
N LEU A 198 -13.18 19.55 2.42
CA LEU A 198 -14.25 18.92 3.21
C LEU A 198 -14.81 17.66 2.53
N ASN A 199 -15.01 17.69 1.21
CA ASN A 199 -15.48 16.53 0.45
C ASN A 199 -14.46 15.39 0.47
N ASN A 200 -13.17 15.71 0.30
CA ASN A 200 -12.10 14.72 0.38
C ASN A 200 -11.98 14.12 1.79
N PHE A 201 -12.10 14.95 2.83
CA PHE A 201 -12.13 14.48 4.22
C PHE A 201 -13.35 13.59 4.48
N GLY A 202 -14.52 13.94 3.95
CA GLY A 202 -15.73 13.11 4.01
C GLY A 202 -15.51 11.72 3.42
N ALA A 203 -15.06 11.66 2.17
CA ALA A 203 -14.83 10.38 1.48
C ALA A 203 -13.75 9.49 2.15
N VAL A 204 -12.71 10.09 2.72
CA VAL A 204 -11.68 9.35 3.48
C VAL A 204 -12.25 8.82 4.79
N ASN A 205 -13.05 9.63 5.49
CA ASN A 205 -13.71 9.21 6.73
C ASN A 205 -14.72 8.09 6.49
N ASP A 206 -15.46 8.12 5.38
CA ASP A 206 -16.41 7.07 5.00
C ASP A 206 -15.70 5.72 4.80
N LEU A 207 -14.63 5.68 4.01
CA LEU A 207 -13.85 4.47 3.79
C LEU A 207 -13.22 3.93 5.08
N LEU A 208 -12.75 4.81 5.96
CA LEU A 208 -12.20 4.41 7.25
C LEU A 208 -13.28 3.84 8.18
N ASN A 209 -14.47 4.44 8.20
CA ASN A 209 -15.61 3.97 8.98
C ASN A 209 -16.11 2.61 8.48
N GLU A 210 -16.27 2.45 7.16
CA GLU A 210 -16.62 1.18 6.55
C GLU A 210 -15.53 0.12 6.83
N GLY A 211 -14.25 0.49 6.71
CA GLY A 211 -13.13 -0.39 7.03
C GLY A 211 -13.14 -0.86 8.49
N ARG A 212 -13.44 0.04 9.43
CA ARG A 212 -13.67 -0.31 10.85
C ARG A 212 -14.83 -1.29 11.01
N HIS A 213 -15.94 -1.04 10.33
CA HIS A 213 -17.11 -1.91 10.40
C HIS A 213 -16.83 -3.32 9.85
N VAL A 214 -16.21 -3.42 8.66
CA VAL A 214 -15.81 -4.70 8.06
C VAL A 214 -14.86 -5.45 8.99
N ARG A 215 -13.82 -4.78 9.49
CA ARG A 215 -12.85 -5.39 10.40
C ARG A 215 -13.51 -5.89 11.68
N GLN A 216 -14.38 -5.09 12.31
CA GLN A 216 -15.06 -5.51 13.53
C GLN A 216 -16.00 -6.69 13.29
N ASN A 217 -16.71 -6.74 12.16
CA ASN A 217 -17.56 -7.87 11.81
C ASN A 217 -16.74 -9.16 11.65
N ILE A 218 -15.54 -9.07 11.05
CA ILE A 218 -14.60 -10.20 10.94
C ILE A 218 -14.14 -10.65 12.33
N ILE A 219 -13.69 -9.70 13.17
CA ILE A 219 -13.24 -9.96 14.55
C ILE A 219 -14.34 -10.70 15.32
N ASN A 220 -15.54 -10.14 15.35
CA ASN A 220 -16.66 -10.67 16.11
C ASN A 220 -17.10 -12.06 15.63
N ARG A 221 -16.91 -12.38 14.34
CA ARG A 221 -17.40 -13.63 13.76
C ARG A 221 -16.39 -14.77 13.86
N TYR A 222 -15.09 -14.47 13.82
CA TYR A 222 -14.07 -15.50 13.63
C TYR A 222 -12.98 -15.55 14.71
N PHE A 223 -12.92 -14.56 15.62
CA PHE A 223 -11.81 -14.42 16.57
C PHE A 223 -12.23 -14.31 18.04
N GLN A 224 -13.41 -14.82 18.39
CA GLN A 224 -13.92 -14.93 19.78
C GLN A 224 -13.04 -15.85 20.64
#